data_AF-A0A9D6I1T8-F1
#
_entry.id   AF-A0A9D6I1T8-F1
#
_cell.length_a   1.000
_cell.length_b   1.000
_cell.length_c   1.000
_cell.angle_alpha   90.00
_cell.angle_beta   90.00
_cell.angle_gamma   90.00
#
_symmetry.space_group_name_H-M   'P 1'
#
loop_
_entity.id
_entity.type
_entity.pdbx_description
1 polymer ?
#
loop_
_entity_poly.entity_id
_entity_poly.type
_entity_poly.pdbx_seq_one_letter_code
_entity_poly.pdbx_strand_id
1 'polypeptide(L)'
;MSRGLGSTSKKVLLLFAGGLALGLARSPRQYFRVIKGVGHEWQKINRIKLNTAIRTLYKNKLVRMIDNDNGTTTLVLTDAGRKKVLIYNLDKLEIEVPKRWDGFWRVIIFDIPEKHKPAREALREKLKGLGFYQLQKSIFVHPYECKNKIDFIIEVFKIRPWVRYMMVKHIDNELHLKKIFSFV
;
A
#
# COMPACT_ATOMS: atom_id res chain seq x y z
N MET A 1 21.78 7.43 3.13
CA MET A 1 20.74 8.49 3.25
C MET A 1 19.96 8.61 1.93
N SER A 2 18.80 7.98 1.81
CA SER A 2 17.97 8.11 0.60
C SER A 2 17.11 9.37 0.68
N ARG A 3 17.40 10.37 -0.16
CA ARG A 3 16.50 11.52 -0.35
C ARG A 3 15.14 10.99 -0.85
N GLY A 4 14.12 11.07 0.00
CA GLY A 4 12.76 10.70 -0.37
C GLY A 4 12.27 11.52 -1.57
N LEU A 5 11.44 10.92 -2.43
CA LEU A 5 10.82 11.67 -3.52
C LEU A 5 10.01 12.85 -2.98
N GLY A 6 10.20 14.01 -3.60
CA GLY A 6 9.49 15.23 -3.27
C GLY A 6 7.97 15.07 -3.36
N SER A 7 7.23 15.87 -2.58
CA SER A 7 5.77 15.87 -2.48
C SER A 7 5.07 15.82 -3.85
N THR A 8 5.58 16.57 -4.83
CA THR A 8 5.04 16.63 -6.19
C THR A 8 5.19 15.33 -6.97
N SER A 9 6.35 14.66 -6.87
CA SER A 9 6.57 13.37 -7.55
C SER A 9 5.67 12.28 -7.00
N LYS A 10 5.34 12.34 -5.70
CA LYS A 10 4.36 11.44 -5.07
C LYS A 10 2.94 11.68 -5.60
N LYS A 11 2.55 12.93 -5.87
CA LYS A 11 1.24 13.27 -6.45
C LYS A 11 1.11 12.82 -7.89
N VAL A 12 2.16 13.02 -8.70
CA VAL A 12 2.18 12.55 -10.10
C VAL A 12 2.09 11.02 -10.18
N LEU A 13 2.75 10.30 -9.27
CA LEU A 13 2.65 8.83 -9.21
C LEU A 13 1.23 8.35 -8.83
N LEU A 14 0.56 9.05 -7.91
CA LEU A 14 -0.85 8.80 -7.56
C LEU A 14 -1.79 9.09 -8.74
N LEU A 15 -1.49 10.09 -9.58
CA LEU A 15 -2.25 10.38 -10.80
C LEU A 15 -2.09 9.28 -11.86
N PHE A 16 -0.89 8.69 -12.00
CA PHE A 16 -0.68 7.50 -12.85
C PHE A 16 -1.41 6.26 -12.32
N ALA A 17 -1.52 6.11 -11.00
CA ALA A 17 -2.40 5.10 -10.40
C ALA A 17 -3.89 5.36 -10.71
N GLY A 18 -4.27 6.59 -11.06
CA GLY A 18 -5.57 6.94 -11.64
C GLY A 18 -5.83 6.23 -12.97
N GLY A 19 -4.82 6.03 -13.82
CA GLY A 19 -4.95 5.22 -15.04
C GLY A 19 -5.24 3.74 -14.75
N LEU A 20 -4.66 3.19 -13.68
CA LEU A 20 -5.00 1.85 -13.16
C LEU A 20 -6.40 1.81 -12.52
N ALA A 21 -6.81 2.86 -11.81
CA ALA A 21 -8.15 2.98 -11.21
C ALA A 21 -9.25 3.12 -12.28
N LEU A 22 -8.97 3.78 -13.41
CA LEU A 22 -9.89 3.86 -14.56
C LEU A 22 -10.03 2.50 -15.26
N GLY A 23 -8.96 1.72 -15.35
CA GLY A 23 -9.00 0.33 -15.85
C GLY A 23 -9.75 -0.65 -14.94
N LEU A 24 -9.97 -0.30 -13.67
CA LEU A 24 -10.71 -1.11 -12.68
C LEU A 24 -12.12 -0.56 -12.39
N ALA A 25 -12.51 0.57 -12.99
CA ALA A 25 -13.81 1.18 -12.76
C ALA A 25 -14.92 0.34 -13.41
N ARG A 26 -15.86 -0.16 -12.61
CA ARG A 26 -16.97 -1.03 -13.08
C ARG A 26 -18.27 -0.28 -13.37
N SER A 27 -18.27 1.06 -13.25
CA SER A 27 -19.45 1.88 -13.55
C SER A 27 -19.08 3.28 -14.05
N PRO A 28 -19.92 3.88 -14.92
CA PRO A 28 -19.70 5.25 -15.42
C PRO A 28 -19.57 6.28 -14.29
N ARG A 29 -20.31 6.13 -13.18
CA ARG A 29 -20.25 7.06 -12.04
C ARG A 29 -18.91 7.00 -11.27
N GLN A 30 -18.26 5.84 -11.21
CA GLN A 30 -16.92 5.71 -10.63
C GLN A 30 -15.86 6.32 -11.54
N TYR A 31 -15.98 6.09 -12.85
CA TYR A 31 -15.11 6.68 -13.88
C TYR A 31 -15.10 8.22 -13.79
N PHE A 32 -16.28 8.85 -13.79
CA PHE A 32 -16.39 10.31 -13.68
C PHE A 32 -15.90 10.87 -12.34
N ARG A 33 -15.99 10.11 -11.23
CA ARG A 33 -15.44 10.54 -9.92
C ARG A 33 -13.91 10.56 -9.91
N VAL A 34 -13.29 9.52 -10.48
CA VAL A 34 -11.83 9.44 -10.62
C VAL A 34 -11.31 10.56 -11.50
N ILE A 35 -11.95 10.80 -12.65
CA ILE A 35 -11.57 11.88 -13.58
C ILE A 35 -11.72 13.26 -12.94
N LYS A 36 -12.84 13.52 -12.23
CA LYS A 36 -13.07 14.82 -11.59
C LYS A 36 -12.08 15.09 -10.45
N GLY A 37 -11.72 14.06 -9.68
CA GLY A 37 -10.66 14.14 -8.65
C GLY A 37 -9.26 14.39 -9.25
N VAL A 38 -8.93 13.71 -10.34
CA VAL A 38 -7.68 13.90 -11.11
C VAL A 38 -7.61 15.31 -11.71
N GLY A 39 -8.70 15.80 -12.30
CA GLY A 39 -8.77 17.13 -12.93
C GLY A 39 -8.61 18.29 -11.94
N HIS A 40 -9.14 18.15 -10.71
CA HIS A 40 -9.03 19.17 -9.67
C HIS A 40 -7.59 19.30 -9.12
N GLU A 41 -6.83 18.21 -9.08
CA GLU A 41 -5.39 18.22 -8.74
C GLU A 41 -4.52 18.71 -9.91
N TRP A 42 -4.95 18.50 -11.16
CA TRP A 42 -4.21 18.90 -12.37
C TRP A 42 -4.06 20.42 -12.52
N GLN A 43 -5.06 21.20 -12.12
CA GLN A 43 -5.01 22.67 -12.19
C GLN A 43 -3.97 23.30 -11.25
N LYS A 44 -3.49 22.56 -10.24
CA LYS A 44 -2.52 23.05 -9.24
C LYS A 44 -1.06 22.68 -9.57
N ILE A 45 -0.81 21.93 -10.65
CA ILE A 45 0.54 21.44 -11.00
C ILE A 45 1.14 22.33 -12.10
N ASN A 46 2.15 23.14 -11.73
CA ASN A 46 2.96 23.92 -12.67
C ASN A 46 3.57 23.00 -13.76
N ARG A 47 3.36 23.33 -15.05
CA ARG A 47 3.85 22.57 -16.22
C ARG A 47 5.36 22.26 -16.17
N ILE A 48 6.17 23.17 -15.62
CA ILE A 48 7.63 22.99 -15.48
C ILE A 48 7.94 21.88 -14.48
N LYS A 49 7.20 21.83 -13.36
CA LYS A 49 7.35 20.78 -12.33
C LYS A 49 6.90 19.41 -12.85
N LEU A 50 5.84 19.38 -13.66
CA LEU A 50 5.35 18.15 -14.29
C LEU A 50 6.38 17.56 -15.26
N ASN A 51 6.89 18.37 -16.18
CA ASN A 51 7.88 17.93 -17.17
C ASN A 51 9.18 17.45 -16.50
N THR A 52 9.59 18.11 -15.42
CA THR A 52 10.75 17.69 -14.63
C THR A 52 10.49 16.32 -13.98
N ALA A 53 9.32 16.13 -13.37
CA ALA A 53 8.97 14.84 -12.76
C ALA A 53 8.90 13.70 -13.79
N ILE A 54 8.31 13.93 -14.95
CA ILE A 54 8.24 12.94 -16.05
C ILE A 54 9.66 12.59 -16.52
N ARG A 55 10.53 13.58 -16.75
CA ARG A 55 11.93 13.36 -17.11
C ARG A 55 12.67 12.54 -16.05
N THR A 56 12.45 12.81 -14.77
CA THR A 56 13.05 12.02 -13.68
C THR A 56 12.56 10.58 -13.69
N LEU A 57 11.25 10.34 -13.88
CA LEU A 57 10.70 8.99 -13.94
C LEU A 57 11.25 8.21 -15.15
N TYR A 58 11.39 8.88 -16.30
CA TYR A 58 11.98 8.30 -17.51
C TYR A 58 13.46 7.95 -17.32
N LYS A 59 14.27 8.90 -16.80
CA LYS A 59 15.69 8.67 -16.50
C LYS A 59 15.92 7.51 -15.52
N ASN A 60 15.03 7.34 -14.55
CA ASN A 60 15.07 6.24 -13.59
C ASN A 60 14.47 4.93 -14.13
N LYS A 61 14.10 4.86 -15.42
CA LYS A 61 13.49 3.69 -16.08
C LYS A 61 12.21 3.21 -15.41
N LEU A 62 11.48 4.10 -14.73
CA LEU A 62 10.20 3.78 -14.08
C LEU A 62 9.02 3.94 -15.06
N VAL A 63 9.18 4.76 -16.09
CA VAL A 63 8.24 4.92 -17.19
C VAL A 63 8.97 4.86 -18.52
N ARG A 64 8.30 4.37 -19.55
CA ARG A 64 8.71 4.46 -20.96
C ARG A 64 7.76 5.38 -21.71
N MET A 65 8.27 6.03 -22.75
CA MET A 65 7.49 6.85 -23.67
C MET A 65 7.27 6.04 -24.96
N ILE A 66 6.04 6.05 -25.45
CA ILE A 66 5.65 5.45 -26.73
C ILE A 66 5.06 6.60 -27.54
N ASP A 67 5.72 6.98 -28.61
CA ASP A 67 5.19 7.99 -29.54
C ASP A 67 4.17 7.30 -30.46
N ASN A 68 3.03 7.96 -30.64
CA ASN A 68 1.92 7.49 -31.45
C ASN A 68 1.93 8.23 -32.80
N ASP A 69 1.39 7.58 -33.83
CA ASP A 69 1.35 8.12 -35.20
C ASP A 69 0.57 9.44 -35.33
N ASN A 70 -0.31 9.74 -34.37
CA ASN A 70 -1.07 10.98 -34.28
C ASN A 70 -0.30 12.15 -33.62
N GLY A 71 1.02 12.00 -33.41
CA GLY A 71 1.88 13.01 -32.80
C GLY A 71 1.74 13.15 -31.28
N THR A 72 1.05 12.21 -30.61
CA THR A 72 0.95 12.19 -29.14
C THR A 72 1.94 11.19 -28.53
N THR A 73 2.35 11.41 -27.28
CA THR A 73 3.23 10.48 -26.54
C THR A 73 2.49 9.83 -25.38
N THR A 74 2.46 8.51 -25.33
CA THR A 74 1.90 7.71 -24.23
C THR A 74 3.00 7.32 -23.23
N LEU A 75 2.79 7.64 -21.95
CA LEU A 75 3.65 7.22 -20.85
C LEU A 75 3.16 5.90 -20.25
N VAL A 76 4.01 4.88 -20.23
CA VAL A 76 3.68 3.55 -19.71
C VAL A 76 4.63 3.19 -18.57
N LEU A 77 4.07 2.70 -17.45
CA LEU A 77 4.88 2.16 -16.35
C LEU A 77 5.64 0.91 -16.80
N THR A 78 6.94 0.90 -16.56
CA THR A 78 7.77 -0.30 -16.67
C THR A 78 7.50 -1.24 -15.51
N ASP A 79 7.99 -2.48 -15.55
CA ASP A 79 7.88 -3.40 -14.41
C ASP A 79 8.57 -2.86 -13.15
N ALA A 80 9.70 -2.19 -13.32
CA ALA A 80 10.37 -1.47 -12.23
C ALA A 80 9.48 -0.34 -11.67
N GLY A 81 8.80 0.40 -12.54
CA GLY A 81 7.79 1.40 -12.17
C GLY A 81 6.63 0.81 -11.38
N ARG A 82 6.04 -0.29 -11.86
CA ARG A 82 4.94 -1.00 -11.19
C ARG A 82 5.36 -1.50 -9.80
N LYS A 83 6.54 -2.12 -9.70
CA LYS A 83 7.10 -2.57 -8.41
C LYS A 83 7.31 -1.39 -7.46
N LYS A 84 7.80 -0.26 -7.96
CA LYS A 84 7.99 0.95 -7.15
C LYS A 84 6.66 1.50 -6.63
N VAL A 85 5.61 1.50 -7.45
CA VAL A 85 4.24 1.88 -7.04
C VAL A 85 3.74 0.97 -5.92
N LEU A 86 3.92 -0.35 -6.04
CA LEU A 86 3.53 -1.30 -4.98
C LEU A 86 4.24 -1.01 -3.66
N ILE A 87 5.55 -0.75 -3.69
CA ILE A 87 6.32 -0.36 -2.49
C ILE A 87 5.78 0.93 -1.88
N TYR A 88 5.50 1.95 -2.69
CA TYR A 88 4.91 3.19 -2.17
C TYR A 88 3.54 2.98 -1.54
N ASN A 89 2.72 2.09 -2.09
CA ASN A 89 1.44 1.76 -1.51
C ASN A 89 1.61 1.03 -0.17
N LEU A 90 2.59 0.12 -0.05
CA LEU A 90 2.93 -0.54 1.22
C LEU A 90 3.41 0.44 2.30
N ASP A 91 4.10 1.52 1.93
CA ASP A 91 4.60 2.52 2.87
C ASP A 91 3.52 3.48 3.37
N LYS A 92 2.38 3.54 2.68
CA LYS A 92 1.23 4.37 3.04
C LYS A 92 0.08 3.57 3.67
N LEU A 93 0.28 2.27 3.88
CA LEU A 93 -0.73 1.48 4.55
C LEU A 93 -0.87 1.98 5.99
N GLU A 94 -2.10 2.30 6.35
CA GLU A 94 -2.50 2.62 7.70
C GLU A 94 -3.75 1.79 8.03
N ILE A 95 -3.87 1.38 9.29
CA ILE A 95 -5.07 0.72 9.77
C ILE A 95 -5.97 1.79 10.38
N GLU A 96 -7.19 1.86 9.87
CA GLU A 96 -8.20 2.77 10.38
C GLU A 96 -8.58 2.35 11.80
N VAL A 97 -8.48 3.30 12.73
CA VAL A 97 -8.90 3.10 14.12
C VAL A 97 -10.38 3.51 14.22
N PRO A 98 -11.31 2.55 14.39
CA PRO A 98 -12.72 2.87 14.54
C PRO A 98 -12.97 3.53 15.90
N LYS A 99 -14.06 4.31 16.00
CA LYS A 99 -14.48 4.91 17.28
C LYS A 99 -14.84 3.86 18.35
N ARG A 100 -15.31 2.69 17.91
CA ARG A 100 -15.72 1.59 18.77
C ARG A 100 -15.07 0.31 18.27
N TRP A 101 -14.46 -0.43 19.19
CA TRP A 101 -13.96 -1.77 18.93
C TRP A 101 -15.14 -2.73 18.72
N ASP A 102 -15.01 -3.63 17.76
CA ASP A 102 -16.04 -4.63 17.42
C ASP A 102 -15.95 -5.90 18.28
N GLY A 103 -15.00 -5.96 19.22
CA GLY A 103 -14.83 -7.08 20.13
C GLY A 103 -14.06 -8.26 19.55
N PHE A 104 -13.40 -8.09 18.39
CA PHE A 104 -12.58 -9.12 17.77
C PHE A 104 -11.10 -8.75 17.71
N TRP A 105 -10.28 -9.73 18.02
CA TRP A 105 -8.83 -9.69 17.81
C TRP A 105 -8.48 -10.26 16.45
N ARG A 106 -7.55 -9.61 15.77
CA ARG A 106 -7.00 -10.01 14.47
C ARG A 106 -5.65 -10.60 14.72
N VAL A 107 -5.55 -11.90 14.54
CA VAL A 107 -4.31 -12.64 14.78
C VAL A 107 -3.73 -13.06 13.45
N ILE A 108 -2.46 -12.75 13.25
CA ILE A 108 -1.66 -13.20 12.11
C ILE A 108 -0.63 -14.18 12.65
N ILE A 109 -0.68 -15.39 12.13
CA ILE A 109 0.37 -16.39 12.35
C ILE A 109 1.05 -16.72 11.04
N PHE A 110 2.34 -17.01 11.09
CA PHE A 110 3.07 -17.40 9.91
C PHE A 110 4.19 -18.39 10.19
N ASP A 111 4.46 -19.25 9.21
CA ASP A 111 5.60 -20.16 9.20
C ASP A 111 6.31 -20.09 7.84
N ILE A 112 7.11 -19.03 7.67
CA ILE A 112 7.77 -18.71 6.41
C ILE A 112 9.15 -19.40 6.39
N PRO A 113 9.42 -20.29 5.41
CA PRO A 113 10.68 -21.02 5.31
C PRO A 113 11.92 -20.14 5.26
N GLU A 114 13.07 -20.65 5.70
CA GLU A 114 14.32 -19.87 5.78
C GLU A 114 14.78 -19.32 4.42
N LYS A 115 14.50 -20.03 3.31
CA LYS A 115 14.72 -19.53 1.95
C LYS A 115 13.99 -18.21 1.64
N HIS A 116 12.96 -17.87 2.39
CA HIS A 116 12.17 -16.63 2.29
C HIS A 116 12.36 -15.71 3.51
N LYS A 117 13.47 -15.85 4.25
CA LYS A 117 13.82 -15.01 5.40
C LYS A 117 13.66 -13.50 5.13
N PRO A 118 14.10 -12.93 3.99
CA PRO A 118 13.89 -11.50 3.74
C PRO A 118 12.41 -11.08 3.74
N ALA A 119 11.52 -11.93 3.18
CA ALA A 119 10.08 -11.66 3.18
C ALA A 119 9.48 -11.81 4.59
N ARG A 120 9.99 -12.76 5.39
CA ARG A 120 9.58 -12.94 6.79
C ARG A 120 9.92 -11.73 7.64
N GLU A 121 11.15 -11.22 7.56
CA GLU A 121 11.54 -10.02 8.31
C GLU A 121 10.81 -8.77 7.79
N ALA A 122 10.60 -8.65 6.48
CA ALA A 122 9.80 -7.56 5.91
C ALA A 122 8.35 -7.58 6.40
N LEU A 123 7.73 -8.76 6.52
CA LEU A 123 6.38 -8.90 7.10
C LEU A 123 6.37 -8.46 8.55
N ARG A 124 7.31 -8.93 9.38
CA ARG A 124 7.41 -8.55 10.80
C ARG A 124 7.50 -7.03 10.98
N GLU A 125 8.40 -6.39 10.26
CA GLU A 125 8.60 -4.94 10.36
C GLU A 125 7.37 -4.17 9.87
N LYS A 126 6.68 -4.66 8.83
CA LYS A 126 5.42 -4.05 8.38
C LYS A 126 4.29 -4.22 9.39
N LEU A 127 4.14 -5.39 10.02
CA LEU A 127 3.12 -5.60 11.05
C LEU A 127 3.35 -4.69 12.27
N LYS A 128 4.60 -4.60 12.75
CA LYS A 128 4.98 -3.67 13.82
C LYS A 128 4.69 -2.21 13.45
N GLY A 129 5.08 -1.81 12.24
CA GLY A 129 4.83 -0.45 11.73
C GLY A 129 3.35 -0.10 11.59
N LEU A 130 2.49 -1.11 11.43
CA LEU A 130 1.03 -0.97 11.41
C LEU A 130 0.38 -1.02 12.80
N GLY A 131 1.19 -1.11 13.87
CA GLY A 131 0.70 -1.14 15.25
C GLY A 131 0.30 -2.52 15.76
N PHE A 132 0.63 -3.61 15.07
CA PHE A 132 0.42 -4.95 15.63
C PHE A 132 1.34 -5.17 16.84
N TYR A 133 0.77 -5.79 17.87
CA TYR A 133 1.54 -6.29 19.00
C TYR A 133 2.09 -7.68 18.69
N GLN A 134 3.36 -7.91 19.00
CA GLN A 134 4.04 -9.18 18.77
C GLN A 134 3.85 -10.12 19.97
N LEU A 135 2.91 -11.07 19.87
CA LEU A 135 2.69 -12.10 20.90
C LEU A 135 3.85 -13.10 20.97
N GLN A 136 4.37 -13.52 19.81
CA GLN A 136 5.53 -14.41 19.68
C GLN A 136 6.32 -14.09 18.41
N LYS A 137 7.42 -14.79 18.15
CA LYS A 137 8.27 -14.59 16.96
C LYS A 137 7.49 -14.57 15.64
N SER A 138 6.43 -15.37 15.52
CA SER A 138 5.62 -15.44 14.30
C SER A 138 4.11 -15.29 14.55
N ILE A 139 3.75 -14.64 15.65
CA ILE A 139 2.36 -14.40 16.04
C ILE A 139 2.20 -12.92 16.38
N PHE A 140 1.27 -12.27 15.68
CA PHE A 140 0.98 -10.85 15.83
C PHE A 140 -0.51 -10.65 16.02
N VAL A 141 -0.88 -9.68 16.86
CA VAL A 141 -2.27 -9.38 17.20
C VAL A 141 -2.58 -7.89 17.03
N HIS A 142 -3.78 -7.59 16.57
CA HIS A 142 -4.29 -6.24 16.43
C HIS A 142 -5.80 -6.19 16.73
N PRO A 143 -6.32 -5.13 17.36
CA PRO A 143 -7.73 -5.07 17.71
C PRO A 143 -8.61 -4.53 16.59
N TYR A 144 -8.08 -3.95 15.52
CA TYR A 144 -8.88 -3.29 14.46
C TYR A 144 -8.85 -4.03 13.12
N GLU A 145 -9.92 -3.84 12.34
CA GLU A 145 -10.11 -4.47 11.03
C GLU A 145 -8.99 -4.09 10.06
N CYS A 146 -8.35 -5.11 9.47
CA CYS A 146 -7.15 -4.94 8.68
C CYS A 146 -7.00 -5.97 7.56
N LYS A 147 -7.97 -6.87 7.36
CA LYS A 147 -7.86 -8.02 6.44
C LYS A 147 -7.37 -7.62 5.05
N ASN A 148 -8.01 -6.62 4.43
CA ASN A 148 -7.63 -6.17 3.08
C ASN A 148 -6.21 -5.62 3.00
N LYS A 149 -5.75 -4.93 4.07
CA LYS A 149 -4.39 -4.37 4.14
C LYS A 149 -3.37 -5.50 4.29
N ILE A 150 -3.68 -6.50 5.12
CA ILE A 150 -2.86 -7.69 5.31
C ILE A 150 -2.78 -8.55 4.06
N ASP A 151 -3.91 -8.78 3.38
CA ASP A 151 -3.96 -9.50 2.11
C ASP A 151 -3.06 -8.81 1.06
N PHE A 152 -3.13 -7.49 0.95
CA PHE A 152 -2.24 -6.75 0.03
C PHE A 152 -0.74 -6.94 0.37
N ILE A 153 -0.35 -6.90 1.64
CA ILE A 153 1.05 -7.16 2.05
C ILE A 153 1.48 -8.58 1.66
N ILE A 154 0.62 -9.56 1.93
CA ILE A 154 0.88 -10.97 1.65
C ILE A 154 1.07 -11.21 0.15
N GLU A 155 0.25 -10.58 -0.70
CA GLU A 155 0.35 -10.68 -2.15
C GLU A 155 1.62 -10.01 -2.67
N VAL A 156 1.96 -8.80 -2.19
CA VAL A 156 3.18 -8.09 -2.64
C VAL A 156 4.43 -8.86 -2.25
N PHE A 157 4.46 -9.49 -1.07
CA PHE A 157 5.59 -10.31 -0.63
C PHE A 157 5.56 -11.74 -1.17
N LYS A 158 4.47 -12.17 -1.82
CA LYS A 158 4.27 -13.52 -2.37
C LYS A 158 4.42 -14.62 -1.32
N ILE A 159 3.82 -14.41 -0.14
CA ILE A 159 3.96 -15.31 1.03
C ILE A 159 2.63 -15.98 1.45
N ARG A 160 1.59 -15.89 0.62
CA ARG A 160 0.24 -16.44 0.89
C ARG A 160 0.24 -17.87 1.47
N PRO A 161 1.03 -18.83 0.96
CA PRO A 161 0.98 -20.21 1.46
C PRO A 161 1.30 -20.34 2.96
N TRP A 162 2.12 -19.42 3.50
CA TRP A 162 2.72 -19.53 4.84
C TRP A 162 2.11 -18.62 5.90
N VAL A 163 1.11 -17.79 5.54
CA VAL A 163 0.48 -16.84 6.46
C VAL A 163 -0.98 -17.20 6.67
N ARG A 164 -1.45 -17.15 7.92
CA ARG A 164 -2.87 -17.32 8.28
C ARG A 164 -3.35 -16.10 9.04
N TYR A 165 -4.56 -15.68 8.71
CA TYR A 165 -5.29 -14.63 9.38
C TYR A 165 -6.46 -15.27 10.13
N MET A 166 -6.61 -14.92 11.39
CA MET A 166 -7.68 -15.40 12.26
C MET A 166 -8.36 -14.21 12.90
N MET A 167 -9.68 -14.32 13.04
CA MET A 167 -10.49 -13.41 13.82
C MET A 167 -10.96 -14.18 15.04
N VAL A 168 -10.53 -13.76 16.22
CA VAL A 168 -10.81 -14.47 17.48
C VAL A 168 -11.50 -13.54 18.46
N LYS A 169 -12.52 -14.06 19.16
CA LYS A 169 -13.27 -13.29 20.15
C LYS A 169 -12.59 -13.25 21.51
N HIS A 170 -11.77 -14.26 21.82
CA HIS A 170 -11.10 -14.41 23.09
C HIS A 170 -9.63 -14.77 22.90
N ILE A 171 -8.76 -14.17 23.70
CA ILE A 171 -7.36 -14.51 23.88
C ILE A 171 -7.13 -14.56 25.40
N ASP A 172 -6.42 -15.56 25.89
CA ASP A 172 -6.16 -15.79 27.32
C ASP A 172 -5.56 -14.56 28.04
N ASN A 173 -4.67 -13.82 27.38
CA ASN A 173 -4.02 -12.62 27.92
C ASN A 173 -4.72 -11.29 27.58
N GLU A 174 -6.04 -11.32 27.33
CA GLU A 174 -6.80 -10.18 26.80
C GLU A 174 -6.62 -8.88 27.63
N LEU A 175 -6.60 -8.96 28.97
CA LEU A 175 -6.42 -7.77 29.83
C LEU A 175 -5.10 -7.04 29.55
N HIS A 176 -4.04 -7.78 29.28
CA HIS A 176 -2.74 -7.19 28.94
C HIS A 176 -2.78 -6.51 27.57
N LEU A 177 -3.38 -7.18 26.57
CA LEU A 177 -3.56 -6.62 25.23
C LEU A 177 -4.43 -5.36 25.27
N LYS A 178 -5.51 -5.37 26.06
CA LYS A 178 -6.39 -4.21 26.23
C LYS A 178 -5.65 -2.99 26.76
N LYS A 179 -4.71 -3.18 27.70
CA LYS A 179 -3.83 -2.10 28.18
C LYS A 179 -2.87 -1.58 27.09
N ILE A 180 -2.26 -2.49 26.31
CA ILE A 180 -1.35 -2.11 25.21
C ILE A 180 -2.07 -1.25 24.15
N PHE A 181 -3.31 -1.58 23.84
CA PHE A 181 -4.13 -0.85 22.85
C PHE A 181 -5.01 0.25 23.46
N SER A 182 -4.79 0.62 24.72
CA SER A 182 -5.48 1.71 25.41
C SER A 182 -7.01 1.58 25.45
N PHE A 183 -7.52 0.35 25.62
CA PHE A 183 -8.95 0.10 25.85
C PHE A 183 -9.38 0.25 27.32
N VAL A 184 -8.42 0.39 28.24
CA VAL A 184 -8.61 0.48 29.70
C VAL A 184 -7.72 1.58 30.25
#